data_AF-A0A3M0YA13-F1
#
_entry.id   AF-A0A3M0YA13-F1
#
_cell.length_a   1.000
_cell.length_b   1.000
_cell.length_c   1.000
_cell.angle_alpha   90.00
_cell.angle_beta   90.00
_cell.angle_gamma   90.00
#
_symmetry.space_group_name_H-M   'P 1'
#
loop_
_entity.id
_entity.type
_entity.pdbx_description
1 polymer ?
#
loop_
_entity_poly.entity_id
_entity_poly.type
_entity_poly.pdbx_seq_one_letter_code
_entity_poly.pdbx_strand_id
1 'polypeptide(L)' 'MHEWEIMDRFARTLEDPQDREALVHALRGKGAFRRFRNAIRRLGVEEAWYDYLDQALRQIAVEWCEEEGIPFVDD' A
#
# COMPACT_ATOMS: atom_id res chain seq x y z
N MET A 1 0.42 5.54 -11.58
CA MET A 1 1.31 5.82 -10.43
C MET A 1 0.49 5.61 -9.16
N HIS A 2 0.06 4.39 -8.87
CA HIS A 2 -0.86 4.12 -7.75
C HIS A 2 -0.17 3.33 -6.64
N GLU A 3 0.59 2.29 -7.01
CA GLU A 3 1.22 1.40 -6.02
C GLU A 3 2.23 2.13 -5.11
N TRP A 4 3.01 3.08 -5.62
CA TRP A 4 3.91 3.87 -4.77
C TRP A 4 3.15 4.70 -3.73
N GLU A 5 2.01 5.29 -4.11
CA GLU A 5 1.21 6.10 -3.19
C GLU A 5 0.55 5.23 -2.12
N ILE A 6 0.04 4.05 -2.50
CA ILE A 6 -0.48 3.06 -1.54
C ILE A 6 0.62 2.66 -0.54
N MET A 7 1.85 2.43 -1.03
CA MET A 7 2.99 2.11 -0.16
C MET A 7 3.37 3.26 0.78
N ASP A 8 3.37 4.51 0.31
CA ASP A 8 3.66 5.69 1.14
C ASP A 8 2.58 5.90 2.20
N ARG A 9 1.30 5.74 1.83
CA ARG A 9 0.17 5.84 2.76
C ARG A 9 0.24 4.74 3.81
N PHE A 10 0.48 3.48 3.42
CA PHE A 10 0.68 2.38 4.36
C PHE A 10 1.84 2.64 5.31
N ALA A 11 2.99 3.13 4.82
CA ALA A 11 4.11 3.45 5.70
C ALA A 11 3.71 4.46 6.79
N ARG A 12 2.82 5.40 6.47
CA ARG A 12 2.30 6.41 7.42
C ARG A 12 1.27 5.87 8.40
N THR A 13 0.65 4.71 8.15
CA THR A 13 -0.29 4.09 9.11
C THR A 13 0.42 3.37 10.25
N LEU A 14 1.73 3.10 10.13
CA LEU A 14 2.48 2.46 11.20
C LEU A 14 2.61 3.37 12.42
N GLU A 15 2.26 2.83 13.59
CA GLU A 15 2.32 3.52 14.87
C GLU A 15 3.76 3.75 15.32
N ASP A 16 4.62 2.73 15.16
CA ASP A 16 6.04 2.82 15.50
C ASP A 16 6.76 3.80 14.55
N PRO A 17 7.35 4.90 15.07
CA PRO A 17 8.02 5.88 14.24
C PRO A 17 9.26 5.34 13.50
N GLN A 18 9.98 4.37 14.06
CA GLN A 18 11.17 3.76 13.45
C GLN A 18 10.77 2.88 12.26
N ASP A 19 9.67 2.13 12.41
CA ASP A 19 9.15 1.27 11.34
C ASP A 19 8.60 2.11 10.19
N ARG A 20 7.84 3.16 10.51
CA ARG A 20 7.38 4.16 9.53
C ARG A 20 8.55 4.77 8.76
N GLU A 21 9.57 5.25 9.46
CA GLU A 21 10.75 5.86 8.84
C GLU A 21 11.49 4.86 7.94
N ALA A 22 11.67 3.62 8.40
CA ALA A 22 12.30 2.56 7.62
C ALA A 22 11.57 2.30 6.28
N LEU A 23 10.23 2.24 6.30
CA LEU A 23 9.43 2.05 5.10
C LEU A 23 9.48 3.26 4.17
N VAL A 24 9.36 4.49 4.69
CA VAL A 24 9.47 5.72 3.89
C VAL A 24 10.85 5.81 3.21
N HIS A 25 11.93 5.44 3.90
CA HIS A 25 13.27 5.38 3.30
C HIS A 25 13.40 4.28 2.24
N ALA A 26 12.73 3.14 2.43
CA ALA A 26 12.71 2.06 1.46
C ALA A 26 12.08 2.50 0.12
N LEU A 27 11.19 3.49 0.12
CA LEU A 27 10.49 3.97 -1.07
C LEU A 27 11.28 4.94 -1.96
N ARG A 28 12.53 5.27 -1.62
CA ARG A 28 13.34 6.27 -2.37
C ARG A 28 14.26 5.66 -3.42
N GLY A 29 14.10 6.01 -4.70
CA GLY A 29 15.07 5.66 -5.75
C GLY A 29 14.92 4.24 -6.33
N LYS A 30 15.91 3.82 -7.13
CA LYS A 30 15.85 2.58 -7.89
C LYS A 30 15.74 1.36 -6.97
N GLY A 31 14.78 0.48 -7.24
CA GLY A 31 14.54 -0.73 -6.44
C GLY A 31 13.68 -0.53 -5.19
N ALA A 32 12.97 0.60 -5.10
CA ALA A 32 12.05 0.91 -4.00
C ALA A 32 11.10 -0.24 -3.64
N PHE A 33 10.40 -0.81 -4.63
CA PHE A 33 9.46 -1.91 -4.43
C PHE A 33 10.06 -3.15 -3.76
N ARG A 34 11.30 -3.49 -4.13
CA ARG A 34 12.00 -4.65 -3.55
C ARG A 34 12.41 -4.37 -2.11
N ARG A 35 12.95 -3.18 -1.86
CA ARG A 35 13.38 -2.77 -0.51
C ARG A 35 12.19 -2.65 0.43
N PHE A 36 11.07 -2.10 -0.03
CA PHE A 36 9.84 -2.03 0.73
C PHE A 36 9.36 -3.43 1.13
N ARG A 37 9.20 -4.36 0.17
CA ARG A 37 8.80 -5.74 0.49
C ARG A 37 9.75 -6.43 1.47
N ASN A 38 11.05 -6.21 1.34
CA ASN A 38 12.02 -6.74 2.31
C ASN A 38 11.86 -6.11 3.69
N ALA A 39 11.59 -4.80 3.77
CA ALA A 39 11.36 -4.11 5.03
C ALA A 39 10.06 -4.60 5.70
N ILE A 40 8.97 -4.72 4.95
CA ILE A 40 7.69 -5.27 5.42
C ILE A 40 7.88 -6.65 6.07
N ARG A 41 8.63 -7.56 5.43
CA ARG A 41 8.95 -8.88 6.01
C ARG A 41 9.79 -8.78 7.27
N ARG A 42 10.81 -7.92 7.27
CA ARG A 42 11.68 -7.73 8.43
C ARG A 42 10.92 -7.18 9.64
N LEU A 43 9.92 -6.34 9.40
CA LEU A 43 9.08 -5.72 10.42
C LEU A 43 7.92 -6.63 10.86
N GLY A 44 7.67 -7.74 10.16
CA GLY A 44 6.58 -8.66 10.50
C GLY A 44 5.18 -8.12 10.16
N VAL A 45 5.07 -7.10 9.31
CA VAL A 45 3.80 -6.44 8.95
C VAL A 45 3.30 -6.84 7.56
N GLU A 46 3.70 -8.01 7.07
CA GLU A 46 3.39 -8.48 5.70
C GLU A 46 1.89 -8.72 5.48
N GLU A 47 1.21 -9.32 6.46
CA GLU A 47 -0.23 -9.52 6.42
C GLU A 47 -0.99 -8.18 6.38
N ALA A 48 -0.68 -7.27 7.32
CA ALA A 48 -1.28 -5.94 7.35
C ALA A 48 -1.05 -5.14 6.05
N TRP A 49 0.10 -5.31 5.41
CA TRP A 49 0.37 -4.71 4.10
C TRP A 49 -0.54 -5.28 3.02
N TYR A 50 -0.73 -6.60 2.97
CA TYR A 50 -1.59 -7.21 1.97
C TYR A 50 -3.06 -6.84 2.16
N ASP A 51 -3.55 -6.80 3.41
CA ASP A 51 -4.90 -6.34 3.72
C ASP A 51 -5.12 -4.88 3.30
N TYR A 52 -4.13 -4.03 3.55
CA TYR A 52 -4.20 -2.61 3.15
C TYR A 52 -4.16 -2.45 1.62
N LEU A 53 -3.31 -3.22 0.95
CA LEU A 53 -3.19 -3.19 -0.51
C LEU A 53 -4.50 -3.62 -1.17
N ASP A 54 -5.12 -4.69 -0.67
CA ASP A 54 -6.40 -5.19 -1.17
C ASP A 54 -7.51 -4.14 -1.05
N GLN A 55 -7.66 -3.54 0.14
CA GLN A 55 -8.63 -2.47 0.38
C GLN A 55 -8.40 -1.25 -0.51
N ALA A 56 -7.14 -0.82 -0.68
CA ALA A 56 -6.81 0.32 -1.51
C ALA A 56 -7.09 0.06 -3.00
N LEU A 57 -6.76 -1.13 -3.50
CA LEU A 57 -7.05 -1.51 -4.88
C LEU A 57 -8.55 -1.65 -5.13
N ARG A 58 -9.27 -2.20 -4.17
CA ARG A 58 -10.73 -2.27 -4.22
C ARG A 58 -11.37 -0.90 -4.27
N GLN A 59 -10.91 0.05 -3.45
CA GLN A 59 -11.42 1.43 -3.51
C GLN A 59 -11.18 2.06 -4.89
N ILE A 60 -9.99 1.89 -5.46
CA ILE A 60 -9.68 2.39 -6.82
C ILE A 60 -10.61 1.74 -7.86
N ALA A 61 -10.89 0.44 -7.74
CA ALA A 61 -11.80 -0.25 -8.64
C ALA A 61 -13.24 0.25 -8.52
N VAL A 62 -13.72 0.50 -7.30
CA VAL A 62 -15.03 1.11 -7.05
C VAL A 62 -15.12 2.50 -7.65
N GLU A 63 -14.15 3.37 -7.35
CA GLU A 63 -14.10 4.74 -7.87
C GLU A 63 -14.11 4.75 -9.41
N TRP A 64 -13.32 3.89 -10.03
CA TRP A 64 -13.31 3.76 -11.49
C TRP A 64 -14.66 3.27 -12.05
N CYS A 65 -15.28 2.27 -11.43
CA CYS A 65 -16.59 1.79 -11.85
C CYS A 65 -17.67 2.88 -11.74
N GLU A 66 -17.66 3.65 -10.65
CA GLU A 66 -18.59 4.76 -10.45
C GLU A 66 -18.40 5.86 -11.51
N GLU A 67 -17.14 6.21 -11.82
CA GLU A 67 -16.81 7.19 -12.88
C GLU A 67 -17.31 6.74 -14.26
N GLU A 68 -17.24 5.44 -14.57
CA GLU A 68 -17.67 4.86 -15.84
C GLU A 68 -19.16 4.46 -15.85
N GLY A 69 -19.89 4.65 -14.74
CA GLY A 69 -21.29 4.25 -14.60
C GLY A 69 -21.52 2.74 -14.61
N ILE A 70 -20.50 1.95 -14.26
CA ILE A 70 -20.54 0.49 -14.18
C ILE A 70 -21.03 0.09 -12.79
N PRO A 71 -22.10 -0.71 -12.67
CA PRO A 71 -22.54 -1.22 -11.37
C PRO A 71 -21.46 -2.11 -10.74
N PHE A 72 -20.97 -1.73 -9.55
CA PHE A 72 -20.07 -2.57 -8.75
C PHE A 72 -20.88 -3.47 -7.82
N VAL A 73 -20.69 -4.79 -7.93
CA VAL A 73 -21.25 -5.79 -7.01
C VAL A 73 -20.07 -6.44 -6.31
N ASP A 74 -20.04 -6.31 -5.00
CA ASP A 74 -19.05 -6.95 -4.14
C ASP A 74 -19.65 -8.22 -3.53
N ASP A 75 -18.98 -9.35 -3.70
CA ASP A 75 -19.43 -10.70 -3.27
C ASP A 75 -18.88 -11.08 -1.89
#